data_AF-A0A383BUM3-F1
#
_entry.id   AF-A0A383BUM3-F1
#
_cell.length_a   1.000
_cell.length_b   1.000
_cell.length_c   1.000
_cell.angle_alpha   90.00
_cell.angle_beta   90.00
_cell.angle_gamma   90.00
#
_symmetry.space_group_name_H-M   'P 1'
#
loop_
_entity.id
_entity.type
_entity.pdbx_description
1 polymer ?
#
loop_
_entity_poly.entity_id
_entity_poly.type
_entity_poly.pdbx_seq_one_letter_code
_entity_poly.pdbx_strand_id
1 'polypeptide(L)'
;VHLFTFSDGDFSSPTYVGSIGNAYTYGKSYDTSSISDWGGESLSFDGDGTRLAIGDYTDDDVRMFGFSDTSLSDAELKFTIGYGQTGTNELDASSYGIGNADSWSNAISMDDYGRLLVVGAELDDGSSNAKGNSGSVSLWSDTILGGATSYTDFSSDDIVINATELQELLNDNVNVTLQANTDITVNSALTVTGTGTLNLHAGRDVDINKTIDSAGDLQIIASDTGEYVVDAQRDSGAADILAA
;
A
#
# COMPACT_ATOMS: atom_id res chain seq x y z
N VAL A 1 0.85 14.95 -15.77
CA VAL A 1 0.44 15.37 -14.41
C VAL A 1 1.41 16.42 -13.88
N HIS A 2 0.91 17.46 -13.20
CA HIS A 2 1.71 18.51 -12.56
C HIS A 2 1.53 18.46 -11.05
N LEU A 3 2.63 18.54 -10.30
CA LEU A 3 2.66 18.37 -8.86
C LEU A 3 2.84 19.73 -8.17
N PHE A 4 2.00 19.98 -7.16
CA PHE A 4 2.01 21.19 -6.35
C PHE A 4 1.99 20.83 -4.87
N THR A 5 2.75 21.55 -4.07
CA THR A 5 2.65 21.54 -2.60
C THR A 5 2.11 22.87 -2.10
N PHE A 6 1.52 22.86 -0.91
CA PHE A 6 0.94 24.04 -0.26
C PHE A 6 1.56 24.22 1.13
N SER A 7 1.55 25.44 1.66
CA SER A 7 2.09 25.70 3.00
C SER A 7 1.19 25.16 4.13
N ASP A 8 -0.06 24.87 3.82
CA ASP A 8 -1.12 24.48 4.74
C ASP A 8 -2.28 23.79 4.00
N GLY A 9 -3.21 23.22 4.77
CA GLY A 9 -4.44 22.59 4.25
C GLY A 9 -5.49 23.57 3.72
N ASP A 10 -5.26 24.88 3.85
CA ASP A 10 -6.12 25.94 3.27
C ASP A 10 -5.68 26.31 1.84
N PHE A 11 -4.77 25.52 1.25
CA PHE A 11 -4.23 25.70 -0.10
C PHE A 11 -3.50 27.04 -0.28
N SER A 12 -2.90 27.58 0.78
CA SER A 12 -2.09 28.79 0.67
C SER A 12 -0.76 28.52 -0.01
N SER A 13 -0.24 29.54 -0.71
CA SER A 13 1.11 29.55 -1.28
C SER A 13 1.47 28.32 -2.13
N PRO A 14 0.73 28.03 -3.22
CA PRO A 14 1.03 26.89 -4.09
C PRO A 14 2.45 26.99 -4.64
N THR A 15 3.20 25.89 -4.51
CA THR A 15 4.54 25.73 -5.08
C THR A 15 4.53 24.59 -6.08
N TYR A 16 4.88 24.88 -7.34
CA TYR A 16 5.10 23.85 -8.35
C TYR A 16 6.41 23.11 -8.05
N VAL A 17 6.35 21.78 -7.91
CA VAL A 17 7.51 20.97 -7.49
C VAL A 17 8.00 20.00 -8.56
N GLY A 18 7.16 19.63 -9.53
CA GLY A 18 7.53 18.68 -10.58
C GLY A 18 6.37 18.26 -11.47
N SER A 19 6.64 17.35 -12.40
CA SER A 19 5.65 16.76 -13.30
C SER A 19 5.89 15.26 -13.47
N ILE A 20 4.83 14.49 -13.67
CA ILE A 20 4.93 13.13 -14.20
C ILE A 20 4.47 13.16 -15.65
N GLY A 21 5.37 12.83 -16.57
CA GLY A 21 5.11 12.82 -18.00
C GLY A 21 6.39 12.80 -18.86
N ASN A 22 6.22 12.78 -20.18
CA ASN A 22 7.34 12.62 -21.11
C ASN A 22 8.34 13.78 -21.02
N ALA A 23 9.62 13.42 -20.90
CA ALA A 23 10.81 14.27 -20.87
C ALA A 23 10.91 15.23 -19.68
N TYR A 24 10.10 15.06 -18.63
CA TYR A 24 10.22 15.84 -17.40
C TYR A 24 11.34 15.27 -16.50
N THR A 25 12.52 15.89 -16.56
CA THR A 25 13.75 15.42 -15.90
C THR A 25 14.28 16.37 -14.80
N TYR A 26 13.46 17.33 -14.37
CA TYR A 26 13.84 18.36 -13.39
C TYR A 26 13.04 18.27 -12.09
N GLY A 27 13.52 18.90 -11.02
CA GLY A 27 12.76 18.99 -9.77
C GLY A 27 12.37 17.62 -9.23
N LYS A 28 11.12 17.48 -8.78
CA LYS A 28 10.53 16.23 -8.29
C LYS A 28 9.74 15.48 -9.37
N SER A 29 10.23 15.53 -10.61
CA SER A 29 9.54 14.96 -11.77
C SER A 29 9.88 13.49 -12.00
N TYR A 30 9.00 12.81 -12.73
CA TYR A 30 9.25 11.49 -13.30
C TYR A 30 9.09 11.54 -14.83
N ASP A 31 10.10 11.06 -15.56
CA ASP A 31 10.08 10.97 -17.01
C ASP A 31 9.43 9.67 -17.48
N THR A 32 8.26 9.79 -18.09
CA THR A 32 7.50 8.63 -18.61
C THR A 32 7.92 8.22 -20.02
N SER A 33 9.01 8.75 -20.59
CA SER A 33 9.40 8.46 -21.98
C SER A 33 9.69 6.98 -22.28
N SER A 34 9.87 6.15 -21.24
CA SER A 34 9.97 4.68 -21.38
C SER A 34 8.63 3.96 -21.45
N ILE A 35 7.53 4.67 -21.20
CA ILE A 35 6.16 4.16 -21.24
C ILE A 35 5.60 4.49 -22.63
N SER A 36 5.11 3.46 -23.34
CA SER A 36 4.48 3.69 -24.64
C SER A 36 3.22 4.51 -24.45
N ASP A 37 2.97 5.43 -25.39
CA ASP A 37 1.68 6.13 -25.53
C ASP A 37 1.09 6.78 -24.26
N TRP A 38 1.95 7.15 -23.30
CA TRP A 38 1.57 7.76 -22.03
C TRP A 38 0.48 8.84 -22.16
N GLY A 39 -0.65 8.57 -21.53
CA GLY A 39 -1.84 9.42 -21.51
C GLY A 39 -2.47 9.47 -20.12
N GLY A 40 -1.85 10.19 -19.18
CA GLY A 40 -2.45 10.36 -17.85
C GLY A 40 -3.76 11.16 -17.88
N GLU A 41 -4.87 10.56 -17.42
CA GLU A 41 -6.21 11.17 -17.39
C GLU A 41 -6.75 11.28 -15.95
N SER A 42 -7.06 10.14 -15.33
CA SER A 42 -7.62 10.06 -13.99
C SER A 42 -6.50 9.96 -12.94
N LEU A 43 -6.77 10.43 -11.72
CA LEU A 43 -5.77 10.47 -10.66
C LEU A 43 -6.39 10.41 -9.27
N SER A 44 -5.70 9.72 -8.36
CA SER A 44 -6.03 9.69 -6.93
C SER A 44 -4.77 9.59 -6.09
N PHE A 45 -4.67 10.43 -5.07
CA PHE A 45 -3.67 10.28 -4.02
C PHE A 45 -4.23 9.45 -2.87
N ASP A 46 -3.34 8.89 -2.05
CA ASP A 46 -3.63 8.52 -0.67
C ASP A 46 -3.66 9.78 0.24
N GLY A 47 -3.95 9.57 1.52
CA GLY A 47 -4.24 10.64 2.47
C GLY A 47 -3.02 11.49 2.84
N ASP A 48 -1.82 10.90 2.84
CA ASP A 48 -0.57 11.61 3.13
C ASP A 48 0.18 12.10 1.88
N GLY A 49 -0.27 11.69 0.69
CA GLY A 49 0.27 12.10 -0.60
C GLY A 49 1.53 11.35 -1.02
N THR A 50 1.88 10.24 -0.37
CA THR A 50 3.05 9.42 -0.72
C THR A 50 2.77 8.40 -1.82
N ARG A 51 1.50 8.15 -2.17
CA ARG A 51 1.09 7.28 -3.27
C ARG A 51 0.14 8.00 -4.22
N LEU A 52 0.35 7.78 -5.50
CA LEU A 52 -0.46 8.35 -6.57
C LEU A 52 -0.83 7.28 -7.59
N ALA A 53 -2.12 7.08 -7.79
CA ALA A 53 -2.65 6.40 -8.95
C ALA A 53 -2.81 7.35 -10.12
N ILE A 54 -2.38 6.93 -11.30
CA ILE A 54 -2.69 7.59 -12.56
C ILE A 54 -3.31 6.56 -13.51
N GLY A 55 -4.50 6.86 -14.02
CA GLY A 55 -5.07 6.14 -15.16
C GLY A 55 -4.39 6.59 -16.44
N ASP A 56 -3.75 5.66 -17.12
CA ASP A 56 -3.14 5.83 -18.43
C ASP A 56 -4.18 5.40 -19.48
N TYR A 57 -4.95 6.38 -19.98
CA TYR A 57 -6.15 6.11 -20.78
C TYR A 57 -5.84 5.42 -22.10
N THR A 58 -4.62 5.57 -22.63
CA THR A 58 -4.29 5.03 -23.96
C THR A 58 -4.15 3.51 -23.92
N ASP A 59 -3.63 3.00 -22.81
CA ASP A 59 -3.35 1.57 -22.61
C ASP A 59 -4.37 0.89 -21.67
N ASP A 60 -5.36 1.64 -21.15
CA ASP A 60 -6.27 1.19 -20.09
C ASP A 60 -5.47 0.60 -18.89
N ASP A 61 -4.41 1.29 -18.48
CA ASP A 61 -3.54 0.90 -17.37
C ASP A 61 -3.77 1.81 -16.15
N VAL A 62 -3.67 1.26 -14.95
CA VAL A 62 -3.46 2.02 -13.72
C VAL A 62 -1.99 1.94 -13.35
N ARG A 63 -1.32 3.09 -13.31
CA ARG A 63 0.09 3.22 -12.92
C ARG A 63 0.20 3.79 -11.50
N MET A 64 0.81 3.02 -10.61
CA MET A 64 1.05 3.38 -9.21
C MET A 64 2.40 4.04 -9.06
N PHE A 65 2.41 5.31 -8.68
CA PHE A 65 3.62 6.06 -8.35
C PHE A 65 3.76 6.19 -6.84
N GLY A 66 5.00 6.05 -6.36
CA GLY A 66 5.36 6.31 -4.97
C GLY A 66 6.31 7.49 -4.85
N PHE A 67 6.25 8.17 -3.70
CA PHE A 67 7.15 9.24 -3.30
C PHE A 67 7.87 8.85 -2.00
N SER A 68 9.05 9.39 -1.77
CA SER A 68 9.84 9.11 -0.56
C SER A 68 9.40 9.94 0.66
N ASP A 69 8.59 10.98 0.46
CA ASP A 69 8.10 11.88 1.50
C ASP A 69 6.79 12.59 1.09
N THR A 70 6.15 13.26 2.04
CA THR A 70 4.94 14.09 1.84
C THR A 70 5.21 15.39 1.08
N SER A 71 6.47 15.69 0.78
CA SER A 71 6.86 16.77 -0.11
C SER A 71 6.93 16.31 -1.57
N LEU A 72 6.53 15.07 -1.89
CA LEU A 72 6.51 14.46 -3.21
C LEU A 72 7.92 14.21 -3.79
N SER A 73 8.93 13.98 -2.94
CA SER A 73 10.30 13.69 -3.40
C SER A 73 10.43 12.31 -4.04
N ASP A 74 11.45 12.15 -4.89
CA ASP A 74 11.88 10.86 -5.47
C ASP A 74 10.75 10.04 -6.11
N ALA A 75 9.95 10.68 -6.96
CA ALA A 75 8.87 10.02 -7.70
C ALA A 75 9.36 8.75 -8.44
N GLU A 76 8.66 7.64 -8.25
CA GLU A 76 9.01 6.34 -8.85
C GLU A 76 7.76 5.58 -9.28
N LEU A 77 7.75 5.00 -10.49
CA LEU A 77 6.74 4.03 -10.89
C LEU A 77 6.96 2.72 -10.12
N LYS A 78 6.02 2.36 -9.26
CA LYS A 78 6.09 1.18 -8.39
C LYS A 78 5.44 -0.04 -9.01
N PHE A 79 4.28 0.14 -9.63
CA PHE A 79 3.44 -0.97 -10.08
C PHE A 79 2.52 -0.54 -11.24
N THR A 80 2.21 -1.46 -12.15
CA THR A 80 1.18 -1.24 -13.20
C THR A 80 0.14 -2.35 -13.13
N ILE A 81 -1.14 -1.99 -13.13
CA ILE A 81 -2.25 -2.92 -13.27
C ILE A 81 -2.91 -2.61 -14.61
N GLY A 82 -3.24 -3.61 -15.42
CA GLY A 82 -3.92 -3.35 -16.68
C GLY A 82 -4.07 -4.59 -17.54
N TYR A 83 -4.74 -4.48 -18.68
CA TYR A 83 -5.03 -5.62 -19.54
C TYR A 83 -3.74 -6.20 -20.16
N GLY A 84 -3.42 -7.47 -19.85
CA GLY A 84 -2.29 -8.18 -20.44
C GLY A 84 -0.91 -7.82 -19.86
N GLN A 85 -0.85 -7.05 -18.78
CA GLN A 85 0.39 -6.70 -18.08
C GLN A 85 0.96 -7.93 -17.35
N THR A 86 2.20 -8.33 -17.66
CA THR A 86 2.78 -9.63 -17.21
C THR A 86 4.25 -9.57 -16.81
N GLY A 87 4.82 -8.36 -16.81
CA GLY A 87 6.18 -8.06 -16.43
C GLY A 87 6.42 -8.11 -14.92
N THR A 88 7.49 -7.46 -14.49
CA THR A 88 7.83 -7.32 -13.07
C THR A 88 7.08 -6.13 -12.49
N ASN A 89 6.47 -6.30 -11.31
CA ASN A 89 5.59 -5.31 -10.68
C ASN A 89 4.41 -4.90 -11.59
N GLU A 90 3.87 -5.90 -12.28
CA GLU A 90 2.73 -5.77 -13.18
C GLU A 90 1.64 -6.77 -12.80
N LEU A 91 0.38 -6.43 -13.06
CA LEU A 91 -0.76 -7.31 -12.84
C LEU A 91 -1.73 -7.27 -14.03
N ASP A 92 -2.01 -8.45 -14.57
CA ASP A 92 -2.97 -8.63 -15.65
C ASP A 92 -4.41 -8.52 -15.14
N ALA A 93 -5.04 -7.37 -15.39
CA ALA A 93 -6.42 -7.10 -15.02
C ALA A 93 -7.43 -8.03 -15.71
N SER A 94 -7.08 -8.64 -16.84
CA SER A 94 -7.96 -9.57 -17.56
C SER A 94 -8.24 -10.85 -16.78
N SER A 95 -7.34 -11.21 -15.86
CA SER A 95 -7.56 -12.32 -14.91
C SER A 95 -8.73 -12.06 -13.95
N TYR A 96 -9.19 -10.81 -13.87
CA TYR A 96 -10.27 -10.35 -12.99
C TYR A 96 -11.50 -9.87 -13.76
N GLY A 97 -11.60 -10.22 -15.04
CA GLY A 97 -12.78 -9.97 -15.87
C GLY A 97 -12.79 -8.62 -16.59
N ILE A 98 -11.72 -7.83 -16.50
CA ILE A 98 -11.58 -6.60 -17.28
C ILE A 98 -11.20 -6.96 -18.72
N GLY A 99 -12.04 -6.58 -19.67
CA GLY A 99 -11.82 -6.76 -21.09
C GLY A 99 -10.93 -5.69 -21.70
N ASN A 100 -10.39 -6.01 -22.87
CA ASN A 100 -9.76 -5.01 -23.72
C ASN A 100 -10.83 -4.03 -24.23
N ALA A 101 -10.53 -2.73 -24.20
CA ALA A 101 -11.40 -1.64 -24.63
C ALA A 101 -12.64 -1.40 -23.76
N ASP A 102 -12.64 -1.91 -22.52
CA ASP A 102 -13.67 -1.60 -21.52
C ASP A 102 -13.50 -0.17 -20.93
N SER A 103 -12.49 0.58 -21.41
CA SER A 103 -12.12 1.91 -20.90
C SER A 103 -11.89 1.87 -19.39
N TRP A 104 -11.17 0.84 -18.95
CA TRP A 104 -10.76 0.67 -17.57
C TRP A 104 -9.67 1.70 -17.23
N SER A 105 -9.63 2.16 -15.98
CA SER A 105 -8.83 3.32 -15.50
C SER A 105 -9.42 4.71 -15.76
N ASN A 106 -10.65 4.82 -16.27
CA ASN A 106 -11.29 6.12 -16.52
C ASN A 106 -11.65 6.90 -15.23
N ALA A 107 -11.95 6.19 -14.15
CA ALA A 107 -12.19 6.78 -12.83
C ALA A 107 -11.45 5.98 -11.76
N ILE A 108 -10.71 6.69 -10.90
CA ILE A 108 -9.90 6.08 -9.85
C ILE A 108 -10.18 6.79 -8.53
N SER A 109 -10.35 5.99 -7.46
CA SER A 109 -10.37 6.49 -6.08
C SER A 109 -9.53 5.56 -5.22
N MET A 110 -8.67 6.16 -4.41
CA MET A 110 -7.83 5.48 -3.42
C MET A 110 -8.32 5.85 -2.02
N ASP A 111 -8.16 4.97 -1.04
CA ASP A 111 -8.40 5.31 0.37
C ASP A 111 -7.22 6.10 0.96
N ASP A 112 -7.43 6.66 2.16
CA ASP A 112 -6.44 7.51 2.84
C ASP A 112 -5.11 6.79 3.12
N TYR A 113 -5.11 5.45 3.15
CA TYR A 113 -3.90 4.66 3.42
C TYR A 113 -3.25 4.10 2.14
N GLY A 114 -3.85 4.32 0.97
CA GLY A 114 -3.35 3.77 -0.28
C GLY A 114 -3.37 2.25 -0.36
N ARG A 115 -4.34 1.62 0.31
CA ARG A 115 -4.52 0.16 0.41
C ARG A 115 -5.78 -0.32 -0.28
N LEU A 116 -6.75 0.54 -0.51
CA LEU A 116 -7.94 0.24 -1.28
C LEU A 116 -7.96 1.15 -2.50
N LEU A 117 -8.17 0.54 -3.65
CA LEU A 117 -8.27 1.23 -4.92
C LEU A 117 -9.56 0.79 -5.61
N VAL A 118 -10.34 1.76 -6.06
CA VAL A 118 -11.54 1.54 -6.85
C VAL A 118 -11.27 2.07 -8.24
N VAL A 119 -11.49 1.24 -9.26
CA VAL A 119 -11.24 1.59 -10.66
C VAL A 119 -12.48 1.30 -11.49
N GLY A 120 -12.97 2.32 -12.19
CA GLY A 120 -14.10 2.22 -13.11
C GLY A 120 -13.67 1.77 -14.51
N ALA A 121 -14.54 0.98 -15.15
CA ALA A 121 -14.52 0.69 -16.59
C ALA A 121 -15.89 1.06 -17.15
N GLU A 122 -15.97 2.18 -17.87
CA GLU A 122 -17.26 2.71 -18.33
C GLU A 122 -17.88 1.91 -19.48
N LEU A 123 -17.08 1.16 -20.23
CA LEU A 123 -17.51 0.37 -21.38
C LEU A 123 -17.57 -1.14 -21.11
N ASP A 124 -17.35 -1.58 -19.87
CA ASP A 124 -17.40 -3.00 -19.49
C ASP A 124 -18.78 -3.65 -19.78
N ASP A 125 -18.75 -4.83 -20.37
CA ASP A 125 -19.94 -5.58 -20.82
C ASP A 125 -20.61 -6.44 -19.73
N GLY A 126 -20.15 -6.30 -18.49
CA GLY A 126 -20.54 -7.05 -17.32
C GLY A 126 -20.10 -8.50 -17.37
N SER A 127 -20.46 -9.25 -16.32
CA SER A 127 -20.16 -10.68 -16.23
C SER A 127 -20.62 -11.43 -17.49
N SER A 128 -19.71 -12.19 -18.10
CA SER A 128 -19.91 -12.97 -19.34
C SER A 128 -20.22 -12.18 -20.61
N ASN A 129 -19.96 -10.87 -20.61
CA ASN A 129 -20.22 -9.96 -21.74
C ASN A 129 -21.68 -10.00 -22.21
N ALA A 130 -22.60 -10.11 -21.24
CA ALA A 130 -24.02 -10.32 -21.52
C ALA A 130 -24.74 -9.03 -21.93
N LYS A 131 -24.18 -7.86 -21.61
CA LYS A 131 -24.79 -6.56 -21.92
C LYS A 131 -23.73 -5.53 -22.28
N GLY A 132 -23.73 -5.14 -23.56
CA GLY A 132 -22.86 -4.10 -24.10
C GLY A 132 -22.78 -2.83 -23.25
N ASN A 133 -21.57 -2.38 -22.95
CA ASN A 133 -21.20 -1.12 -22.29
C ASN A 133 -22.07 -0.83 -21.05
N SER A 134 -22.25 -1.84 -20.21
CA SER A 134 -23.03 -1.71 -18.98
C SER A 134 -22.27 -0.96 -17.87
N GLY A 135 -20.95 -0.92 -18.00
CA GLY A 135 -20.02 -0.36 -17.04
C GLY A 135 -19.79 -1.29 -15.86
N SER A 136 -18.59 -1.23 -15.29
CA SER A 136 -18.22 -1.95 -14.09
C SER A 136 -17.34 -1.09 -13.19
N VAL A 137 -17.24 -1.52 -11.94
CA VAL A 137 -16.32 -0.96 -10.94
C VAL A 137 -15.60 -2.12 -10.30
N SER A 138 -14.28 -2.06 -10.34
CA SER A 138 -13.38 -3.04 -9.75
C SER A 138 -12.82 -2.52 -8.43
N LEU A 139 -12.80 -3.36 -7.41
CA LEU A 139 -12.23 -3.07 -6.10
C LEU A 139 -10.95 -3.87 -5.96
N TRP A 140 -9.87 -3.18 -5.64
CA TRP A 140 -8.54 -3.72 -5.45
C TRP A 140 -8.10 -3.40 -4.05
N SER A 141 -7.45 -4.35 -3.39
CA SER A 141 -6.88 -4.14 -2.08
C SER A 141 -5.43 -4.59 -2.08
N ASP A 142 -4.55 -3.71 -1.61
CA ASP A 142 -3.22 -4.08 -1.17
C ASP A 142 -3.32 -4.58 0.28
N THR A 143 -2.78 -5.77 0.54
CA THR A 143 -2.79 -6.39 1.87
C THR A 143 -1.55 -5.99 2.67
N ILE A 144 -1.17 -4.72 2.59
CA ILE A 144 0.04 -4.21 3.23
C ILE A 144 -0.39 -3.15 4.23
N LEU A 145 -0.38 -3.55 5.51
CA LEU A 145 -0.72 -2.77 6.72
C LEU A 145 -2.16 -2.26 6.80
N GLY A 146 -3.10 -3.22 6.90
CA GLY A 146 -4.40 -3.00 7.53
C GLY A 146 -4.24 -2.21 8.84
N GLY A 147 -4.52 -0.91 8.80
CA GLY A 147 -4.34 -0.04 9.97
C GLY A 147 -5.05 -0.64 11.17
N ALA A 148 -4.27 -1.18 12.12
CA ALA A 148 -4.66 -1.58 13.48
C ALA A 148 -6.06 -2.21 13.70
N THR A 149 -6.71 -2.81 12.69
CA THR A 149 -8.10 -3.34 12.78
C THR A 149 -8.38 -4.54 11.89
N SER A 150 -7.42 -4.98 11.06
CA SER A 150 -7.60 -6.16 10.23
C SER A 150 -7.29 -7.41 11.06
N TYR A 151 -8.28 -8.29 11.17
CA TYR A 151 -8.10 -9.68 11.60
C TYR A 151 -8.18 -10.56 10.36
N THR A 152 -7.45 -11.68 10.36
CA THR A 152 -7.67 -12.72 9.36
C THR A 152 -8.92 -13.52 9.72
N ASP A 153 -9.73 -13.86 8.71
CA ASP A 153 -10.94 -14.67 8.90
C ASP A 153 -10.62 -16.17 9.03
N PHE A 154 -9.40 -16.59 8.66
CA PHE A 154 -8.95 -17.97 8.67
C PHE A 154 -7.64 -18.13 9.44
N SER A 155 -7.50 -19.24 10.18
CA SER A 155 -6.31 -19.54 10.98
C SER A 155 -5.05 -19.85 10.15
N SER A 156 -5.19 -20.02 8.84
CA SER A 156 -4.09 -20.26 7.91
C SER A 156 -3.49 -18.98 7.34
N ASP A 157 -4.13 -17.83 7.57
CA ASP A 157 -3.80 -16.60 6.88
C ASP A 157 -2.91 -15.73 7.75
N ASP A 158 -1.90 -15.15 7.12
CA ASP A 158 -0.95 -14.23 7.76
C ASP A 158 -1.31 -12.78 7.45
N ILE A 159 -1.05 -11.89 8.41
CA ILE A 159 -1.06 -10.44 8.17
C ILE A 159 0.37 -9.96 8.01
N VAL A 160 0.67 -9.37 6.85
CA VAL A 160 1.98 -8.77 6.60
C VAL A 160 1.95 -7.29 6.94
N ILE A 161 2.89 -6.89 7.80
CA ILE A 161 3.08 -5.51 8.23
C ILE A 161 4.27 -4.91 7.47
N ASN A 162 4.09 -3.80 6.76
CA ASN A 162 5.20 -3.10 6.10
C ASN A 162 6.14 -2.50 7.12
N ALA A 163 7.44 -2.74 6.95
CA ALA A 163 8.44 -2.18 7.84
C ALA A 163 8.58 -0.65 7.72
N THR A 164 8.38 -0.08 6.52
CA THR A 164 8.50 1.37 6.26
C THR A 164 7.41 2.14 6.98
N GLU A 165 6.15 1.73 6.82
CA GLU A 165 5.01 2.41 7.47
C GLU A 165 5.04 2.23 8.99
N LEU A 166 5.42 1.02 9.48
CA LEU A 166 5.64 0.80 10.91
C LEU A 166 6.74 1.73 11.44
N GLN A 167 7.82 1.91 10.67
CA GLN A 167 8.90 2.82 11.01
C GLN A 167 8.43 4.28 11.06
N GLU A 168 7.60 4.73 10.11
CA GLU A 168 7.03 6.09 10.09
C GLU A 168 6.21 6.38 11.35
N LEU A 169 5.29 5.48 11.72
CA LEU A 169 4.51 5.62 12.95
C LEU A 169 5.40 5.74 14.20
N LEU A 170 6.37 4.85 14.33
CA LEU A 170 7.26 4.85 15.49
C LEU A 170 8.19 6.08 15.50
N ASN A 171 8.61 6.56 14.32
CA ASN A 171 9.38 7.80 14.16
C ASN A 171 8.58 9.05 14.55
N ASP A 172 7.28 9.04 14.31
CA ASP A 172 6.34 10.08 14.73
C ASP A 172 5.95 9.97 16.22
N ASN A 173 6.65 9.11 16.98
CA ASN A 173 6.45 8.85 18.40
C ASN A 173 5.10 8.22 18.73
N VAL A 174 4.48 7.53 17.77
CA VAL A 174 3.28 6.75 17.99
C VAL A 174 3.66 5.43 18.66
N ASN A 175 2.93 5.05 19.71
CA ASN A 175 3.06 3.72 20.29
C ASN A 175 2.26 2.72 19.45
N VAL A 176 2.92 1.63 19.04
CA VAL A 176 2.33 0.58 18.21
C VAL A 176 2.32 -0.73 18.99
N THR A 177 1.20 -1.43 18.94
CA THR A 177 1.07 -2.81 19.44
C THR A 177 0.67 -3.71 18.28
N LEU A 178 1.52 -4.68 17.96
CA LEU A 178 1.21 -5.77 17.04
C LEU A 178 0.82 -6.99 17.90
N GLN A 179 -0.40 -7.48 17.69
CA GLN A 179 -0.97 -8.60 18.43
C GLN A 179 -1.38 -9.73 17.49
N ALA A 180 -1.02 -10.96 17.84
CA ALA A 180 -1.38 -12.16 17.08
C ALA A 180 -1.83 -13.29 18.01
N ASN A 181 -2.79 -14.10 17.56
CA ASN A 181 -3.22 -15.30 18.30
C ASN A 181 -2.15 -16.40 18.30
N THR A 182 -1.42 -16.52 17.20
CA THR A 182 -0.35 -17.50 17.02
C THR A 182 0.99 -16.78 17.16
N ASP A 183 1.62 -16.42 16.06
CA ASP A 183 3.02 -16.03 16.01
C ASP A 183 3.17 -14.62 15.45
N ILE A 184 4.29 -13.98 15.79
CA ILE A 184 4.78 -12.78 15.14
C ILE A 184 6.17 -13.08 14.60
N THR A 185 6.39 -12.84 13.31
CA THR A 185 7.71 -12.98 12.69
C THR A 185 8.22 -11.64 12.15
N VAL A 186 9.42 -11.24 12.55
CA VAL A 186 10.10 -10.03 12.07
C VAL A 186 11.18 -10.43 11.06
N ASN A 187 10.82 -10.34 9.77
CA ASN A 187 11.68 -10.73 8.64
C ASN A 187 12.33 -9.56 7.90
N SER A 188 12.02 -8.32 8.30
CA SER A 188 12.60 -7.09 7.77
C SER A 188 13.29 -6.32 8.89
N ALA A 189 14.44 -5.72 8.60
CA ALA A 189 15.10 -4.85 9.57
C ALA A 189 14.24 -3.61 9.83
N LEU A 190 14.20 -3.16 11.07
CA LEU A 190 13.46 -1.98 11.50
C LEU A 190 14.44 -1.02 12.20
N THR A 191 14.54 0.21 11.70
CA THR A 191 15.42 1.24 12.29
C THR A 191 14.62 2.50 12.56
N VAL A 192 14.39 2.79 13.82
CA VAL A 192 13.49 3.84 14.30
C VAL A 192 14.27 4.87 15.11
N THR A 193 14.07 6.13 14.77
CA THR A 193 14.69 7.30 15.43
C THR A 193 13.75 8.02 16.40
N GLY A 194 12.43 7.83 16.26
CA GLY A 194 11.44 8.33 17.21
C GLY A 194 11.37 7.51 18.50
N THR A 195 10.64 8.04 19.49
CA THR A 195 10.48 7.43 20.82
C THR A 195 9.20 6.60 20.94
N GLY A 196 8.54 6.28 19.83
CA GLY A 196 7.35 5.43 19.83
C GLY A 196 7.68 4.05 20.39
N THR A 197 6.82 3.53 21.26
CA THR A 197 6.99 2.19 21.82
C THR A 197 6.50 1.15 20.81
N LEU A 198 7.29 0.10 20.55
CA LEU A 198 6.85 -1.06 19.79
C LEU A 198 6.56 -2.22 20.76
N ASN A 199 5.33 -2.72 20.75
CA ASN A 199 4.92 -3.89 21.52
C ASN A 199 4.60 -5.05 20.56
N LEU A 200 5.33 -6.17 20.66
CA LEU A 200 5.11 -7.40 19.91
C LEU A 200 4.52 -8.46 20.85
N HIS A 201 3.23 -8.76 20.70
CA HIS A 201 2.46 -9.60 21.60
C HIS A 201 1.89 -10.80 20.84
N ALA A 202 2.57 -11.93 20.90
CA ALA A 202 2.14 -13.16 20.26
C ALA A 202 1.55 -14.14 21.28
N GLY A 203 0.44 -14.78 20.92
CA GLY A 203 -0.16 -15.83 21.74
C GLY A 203 0.73 -17.07 21.87
N ARG A 204 1.58 -17.35 20.87
CA ARG A 204 2.56 -18.44 20.86
C ARG A 204 3.98 -17.87 20.70
N ASP A 205 4.50 -17.69 19.48
CA ASP A 205 5.93 -17.38 19.29
C ASP A 205 6.20 -15.96 18.79
N VAL A 206 7.37 -15.40 19.16
CA VAL A 206 7.92 -14.21 18.49
C VAL A 206 9.29 -14.56 17.90
N ASP A 207 9.38 -14.56 16.57
CA ASP A 207 10.59 -14.87 15.81
C ASP A 207 11.19 -13.60 15.22
N ILE A 208 12.35 -13.17 15.73
CA ILE A 208 13.07 -11.98 15.28
C ILE A 208 14.25 -12.41 14.40
N ASN A 209 14.03 -12.42 13.09
CA ASN A 209 15.00 -12.85 12.08
C ASN A 209 15.85 -11.69 11.54
N LYS A 210 15.50 -10.44 11.87
CA LYS A 210 16.21 -9.22 11.49
C LYS A 210 16.27 -8.22 12.65
N THR A 211 17.25 -7.33 12.59
CA THR A 211 17.49 -6.30 13.60
C THR A 211 16.29 -5.39 13.80
N ILE A 212 15.94 -5.15 15.07
CA ILE A 212 15.08 -4.05 15.50
C ILE A 212 15.96 -3.06 16.26
N ASP A 213 16.19 -1.89 15.69
CA ASP A 213 16.92 -0.78 16.29
C ASP A 213 15.91 0.33 16.58
N SER A 214 15.60 0.57 17.85
CA SER A 214 14.57 1.51 18.28
C SER A 214 15.09 2.44 19.36
N ALA A 215 14.82 3.74 19.21
CA ALA A 215 15.07 4.73 20.25
C ALA A 215 13.98 4.76 21.33
N GLY A 216 12.76 4.28 21.03
CA GLY A 216 11.69 4.03 21.98
C GLY A 216 11.75 2.64 22.62
N ASP A 217 10.87 2.41 23.60
CA ASP A 217 10.79 1.12 24.30
C ASP A 217 10.35 0.00 23.34
N LEU A 218 10.94 -1.19 23.51
CA LEU A 218 10.55 -2.42 22.82
C LEU A 218 10.06 -3.43 23.84
N GLN A 219 8.79 -3.83 23.75
CA GLN A 219 8.21 -4.90 24.55
C GLN A 219 7.94 -6.12 23.67
N ILE A 220 8.38 -7.29 24.11
CA ILE A 220 8.13 -8.55 23.41
C ILE A 220 7.51 -9.53 24.41
N ILE A 221 6.36 -10.08 24.06
CA ILE A 221 5.65 -11.09 24.83
C ILE A 221 5.30 -12.24 23.90
N ALA A 222 5.81 -13.42 24.23
CA ALA A 222 5.32 -14.72 23.75
C ALA A 222 4.41 -15.32 24.83
N SER A 223 3.50 -16.22 24.47
CA SER A 223 2.44 -16.69 25.39
C SER A 223 1.54 -15.57 25.93
N ASP A 224 1.26 -14.54 25.14
CA ASP A 224 0.33 -13.52 25.59
C ASP A 224 -1.08 -14.11 25.82
N THR A 225 -1.73 -13.67 26.88
CA THR A 225 -3.10 -14.04 27.28
C THR A 225 -3.97 -12.80 27.50
N GLY A 226 -3.54 -11.65 26.96
CA GLY A 226 -4.25 -10.39 27.01
C GLY A 226 -5.62 -10.40 26.33
N GLU A 227 -6.35 -9.29 26.48
CA GLU A 227 -7.76 -9.13 26.09
C GLU A 227 -8.08 -9.42 24.61
N TYR A 228 -7.07 -9.40 23.72
CA TYR A 228 -7.23 -9.59 22.28
C TYR A 228 -6.50 -10.83 21.74
N VAL A 229 -6.00 -11.70 22.62
CA VAL A 229 -5.42 -12.99 22.27
C VAL A 229 -6.38 -14.10 22.68
N VAL A 230 -6.89 -14.84 21.70
CA VAL A 230 -7.85 -15.91 21.91
C VAL A 230 -7.12 -17.24 22.01
N ASP A 231 -7.00 -17.77 23.23
CA ASP A 231 -6.33 -19.06 23.51
C ASP A 231 -6.81 -20.22 22.61
N ALA A 232 -8.10 -20.23 22.25
CA ALA A 232 -8.68 -21.26 21.39
C ALA A 232 -8.24 -21.17 19.92
N GLN A 233 -7.69 -20.03 19.50
CA GLN A 233 -7.17 -19.78 18.16
C GLN A 233 -5.64 -19.88 18.10
N ARG A 234 -5.00 -20.16 19.24
CA ARG A 234 -3.56 -20.39 19.30
C ARG A 234 -3.22 -21.83 18.90
N ASP A 235 -2.19 -21.95 18.08
CA ASP A 235 -1.58 -23.24 17.75
C ASP A 235 -0.97 -23.95 18.96
N SER A 236 -1.02 -25.28 18.95
CA SER A 236 -0.42 -26.08 20.02
C SER A 236 1.10 -26.00 20.00
N GLY A 237 1.73 -25.81 21.16
CA GLY A 237 3.19 -25.79 21.29
C GLY A 237 3.64 -25.14 22.58
N ALA A 238 4.92 -25.25 22.90
CA ALA A 238 5.55 -24.37 23.88
C ALA A 238 5.86 -23.06 23.16
N ALA A 239 5.51 -21.94 23.77
CA ALA A 239 5.88 -20.63 23.27
C ALA A 239 7.37 -20.34 23.47
N ASP A 240 7.96 -19.63 22.52
CA ASP A 240 9.33 -19.14 22.59
C ASP A 240 9.48 -17.72 22.03
N ILE A 241 10.57 -17.08 22.42
CA ILE A 241 11.07 -15.85 21.78
C ILE A 241 12.42 -16.21 21.17
N LEU A 242 12.46 -16.31 19.84
CA LEU A 242 13.68 -16.59 19.10
C LEU A 242 14.23 -15.29 18.51
N ALA A 243 15.51 -15.00 18.78
CA ALA A 243 16.22 -13.89 18.15
C ALA A 243 17.52 -14.42 17.53
N ALA A 244 17.70 -14.19 16.23
CA ALA A 244 18.82 -14.66 15.44
C ALA A 244 19.93 -13.62 15.26
#